data_AF-A0AAN7UX19-F1
#
_entry.id   AF-A0AAN7UX19-F1
#
_cell.length_a   1.000
_cell.length_b   1.000
_cell.length_c   1.000
_cell.angle_alpha   90.00
_cell.angle_beta   90.00
_cell.angle_gamma   90.00
#
_symmetry.space_group_name_H-M   'P 1'
#
loop_
_entity.id
_entity.type
_entity.pdbx_description
1 polymer ?
#
loop_
_entity_poly.entity_id
_entity_poly.type
_entity_poly.pdbx_seq_one_letter_code
_entity_poly.pdbx_strand_id
1 'polypeptide(L)'
;MSSNHGWSPLTSGGLFWLIIPLLLSILCYIVAWRTQRKRGPEEASDHINNLGSMTLEEAYLIKARIAELEFPLIFSAATNAVFFKAEAIPSIAKLVSRAAQRSTPRNGPGATPLDLLGRPGAPATKAAIDRVNYIHGFYRPSSKMSDDDLLYVLSLFALEPIRCIDRFEWRRLTALERRALATLWKALGEALRIPFDRLPSDEEGFDDDALKWLSELEVWGREYEERHREKTPESVFLGEKQLDAWVRGVPRFLRRWARGCVAVLIEPGLRQAMGIETPSTLAIVLVQTVVSVRKFIRRRLYTL
;
A
#
# COMPACT_ATOMS: atom_id res chain seq x y z
N MET A 1 -26.89 -16.06 -63.57
CA MET A 1 -27.69 -17.05 -62.81
C MET A 1 -26.67 -18.05 -62.26
N SER A 2 -26.42 -18.24 -60.97
CA SER A 2 -27.26 -18.21 -59.77
C SER A 2 -26.37 -17.91 -58.55
N SER A 3 -26.94 -17.20 -57.60
CA SER A 3 -26.49 -17.03 -56.20
C SER A 3 -26.19 -18.35 -55.50
N ASN A 4 -25.30 -18.31 -54.50
CA ASN A 4 -25.48 -19.06 -53.26
C ASN A 4 -24.79 -18.34 -52.08
N HIS A 5 -25.60 -17.60 -51.32
CA HIS A 5 -25.29 -17.14 -49.98
C HIS A 5 -25.49 -18.30 -49.00
N GLY A 6 -24.39 -18.88 -48.51
CA GLY A 6 -24.41 -19.76 -47.35
C GLY A 6 -24.04 -18.98 -46.10
N TRP A 7 -25.04 -18.48 -45.37
CA TRP A 7 -24.86 -18.08 -43.97
C TRP A 7 -24.64 -19.34 -43.14
N SER A 8 -23.44 -19.55 -42.60
CA SER A 8 -23.24 -20.49 -41.50
C SER A 8 -23.52 -19.78 -40.17
N PRO A 9 -24.26 -20.43 -39.24
CA PRO A 9 -24.58 -19.86 -37.95
C PRO A 9 -23.28 -19.71 -37.15
N LEU A 10 -23.11 -18.58 -36.47
CA LEU A 10 -22.12 -18.41 -35.41
C LEU A 10 -22.40 -19.47 -34.33
N THR A 11 -21.78 -20.64 -34.50
CA THR A 11 -21.85 -21.71 -33.51
C THR A 11 -21.11 -21.26 -32.26
N SER A 12 -21.73 -21.57 -31.14
CA SER A 12 -21.41 -21.27 -29.74
C SER A 12 -20.02 -21.68 -29.24
N GLY A 13 -19.06 -22.00 -30.12
CA GLY A 13 -17.73 -22.49 -29.78
C GLY A 13 -16.72 -21.41 -29.36
N GLY A 14 -16.88 -20.15 -29.82
CA GLY A 14 -15.90 -19.08 -29.54
C GLY A 14 -15.86 -18.63 -28.08
N LEU A 15 -17.01 -18.64 -27.39
CA LEU A 15 -17.10 -18.28 -25.97
C LEU A 15 -16.49 -19.37 -25.07
N PHE A 16 -16.59 -20.63 -25.50
CA PHE A 16 -16.13 -21.81 -24.76
C PHE A 16 -14.61 -21.81 -24.51
N TRP A 17 -13.84 -21.36 -25.50
CA TRP A 17 -12.39 -21.25 -25.43
C TRP A 17 -11.88 -20.08 -24.58
N LEU A 18 -12.73 -19.10 -24.26
CA LEU A 18 -12.41 -18.01 -23.32
C LEU A 18 -12.86 -18.33 -21.89
N ILE A 19 -13.97 -19.05 -21.74
CA ILE A 19 -14.56 -19.38 -20.44
C ILE A 19 -13.77 -20.47 -19.73
N ILE A 20 -13.31 -21.52 -20.42
CA ILE A 20 -12.57 -22.63 -19.78
C ILE A 20 -11.23 -22.18 -19.17
N PRO A 21 -10.37 -21.41 -19.85
CA PRO A 21 -9.13 -20.91 -19.25
C PRO A 21 -9.40 -19.97 -18.08
N LEU A 22 -10.45 -19.13 -18.17
CA LEU A 22 -10.87 -18.26 -17.08
C LEU A 22 -11.31 -19.08 -15.85
N LEU A 23 -12.16 -20.09 -16.05
CA LEU A 23 -12.62 -20.98 -14.98
C LEU A 23 -11.48 -21.80 -14.37
N LEU A 24 -10.54 -22.29 -15.18
CA LEU A 24 -9.33 -22.97 -14.71
C LEU A 24 -8.40 -22.02 -13.95
N SER A 25 -8.26 -20.77 -14.39
CA SER A 25 -7.48 -19.75 -13.66
C SER A 25 -8.10 -19.43 -12.30
N ILE A 26 -9.43 -19.35 -12.23
CA ILE A 26 -10.19 -19.15 -11.00
C ILE A 26 -10.05 -20.39 -10.10
N LEU A 27 -10.15 -21.60 -10.65
CA LEU A 27 -10.00 -22.84 -9.89
C LEU A 27 -8.57 -22.99 -9.34
N CYS A 28 -7.54 -22.74 -10.14
CA CYS A 28 -6.15 -22.72 -9.70
C CYS A 28 -5.91 -21.66 -8.63
N TYR A 29 -6.49 -20.46 -8.78
CA TYR A 29 -6.45 -19.43 -7.74
C TYR A 29 -7.11 -19.92 -6.44
N ILE A 30 -8.27 -20.57 -6.51
CA ILE A 30 -8.99 -21.13 -5.36
C ILE A 30 -8.18 -22.24 -4.68
N VAL A 31 -7.57 -23.15 -5.45
CA VAL A 31 -6.77 -24.28 -4.92
C VAL A 31 -5.45 -23.80 -4.29
N ALA A 32 -4.74 -22.88 -4.95
CA ALA A 32 -3.54 -22.24 -4.40
C ALA A 32 -3.87 -21.47 -3.11
N TRP A 33 -5.01 -20.77 -3.09
CA TRP A 33 -5.47 -20.04 -1.91
C TRP A 33 -5.85 -20.99 -0.75
N ARG A 34 -6.56 -22.10 -1.03
CA ARG A 34 -6.92 -23.11 -0.01
C ARG A 34 -5.70 -23.81 0.59
N THR A 35 -4.67 -24.07 -0.22
CA THR A 35 -3.42 -24.66 0.27
C THR A 35 -2.60 -23.68 1.10
N GLN A 36 -2.59 -22.38 0.75
CA GLN A 36 -2.01 -21.34 1.60
C GLN A 36 -2.76 -21.16 2.93
N ARG A 37 -4.10 -21.26 2.95
CA ARG A 37 -4.90 -21.22 4.20
C ARG A 37 -4.50 -22.31 5.19
N LYS A 38 -4.32 -23.55 4.73
CA LYS A 38 -3.92 -24.69 5.59
C LYS A 38 -2.51 -24.57 6.17
N ARG A 39 -1.67 -23.67 5.63
CA ARG A 39 -0.31 -23.41 6.12
C ARG A 39 -0.23 -22.24 7.11
N GLY A 40 -1.35 -21.61 7.45
CA GLY A 40 -1.41 -20.60 8.51
C GLY A 40 -1.42 -21.28 9.88
N PRO A 41 -0.64 -20.82 10.87
CA PRO A 41 -0.65 -21.41 12.20
C PRO A 41 -1.99 -21.10 12.88
N GLU A 42 -2.88 -22.09 13.00
CA GLU A 42 -4.07 -22.03 13.87
C GLU A 42 -3.66 -21.92 15.36
N GLU A 43 -2.47 -22.40 15.71
CA GLU A 43 -1.90 -22.42 17.08
C GLU A 43 -1.51 -21.04 17.63
N ALA A 44 -1.41 -20.01 16.78
CA ALA A 44 -1.08 -18.65 17.19
C ALA A 44 -2.26 -17.92 17.88
N SER A 45 -3.50 -18.39 17.72
CA SER A 45 -4.68 -17.63 18.16
C SER A 45 -4.82 -17.56 19.69
N ASP A 46 -4.56 -18.65 20.40
CA ASP A 46 -4.83 -18.72 21.85
C ASP A 46 -3.71 -18.13 22.71
N HIS A 47 -2.45 -18.24 22.26
CA HIS A 47 -1.30 -17.71 23.00
C HIS A 47 -1.17 -16.18 22.89
N ILE A 48 -1.67 -15.60 21.78
CA ILE A 48 -1.43 -14.21 21.42
C ILE A 48 -2.51 -13.25 21.97
N ASN A 49 -3.69 -13.75 22.32
CA ASN A 49 -4.75 -12.94 22.93
C ASN A 49 -4.46 -12.50 24.37
N ASN A 50 -3.41 -13.04 25.01
CA ASN A 50 -3.16 -12.91 26.44
C ASN A 50 -1.96 -12.03 26.81
N LEU A 51 -1.26 -11.44 25.83
CA LEU A 51 -0.03 -10.69 26.08
C LEU A 51 -0.24 -9.18 25.92
N GLY A 52 -0.07 -8.47 27.04
CA GLY A 52 0.07 -7.02 27.07
C GLY A 52 1.22 -6.52 26.19
N SER A 53 2.22 -7.36 25.89
CA SER A 53 3.39 -7.04 25.07
C SER A 53 3.64 -8.11 23.98
N MET A 54 3.71 -7.71 22.71
CA MET A 54 4.04 -8.59 21.57
C MET A 54 5.52 -8.45 21.20
N THR A 55 6.24 -9.55 21.01
CA THR A 55 7.63 -9.50 20.54
C THR A 55 7.73 -9.10 19.07
N LEU A 56 8.88 -8.57 18.64
CA LEU A 56 9.09 -8.22 17.22
C LEU A 56 9.00 -9.44 16.30
N GLU A 57 9.40 -10.63 16.78
CA GLU A 57 9.34 -11.86 16.00
C GLU A 57 7.89 -12.31 15.78
N GLU A 58 7.05 -12.29 16.82
CA GLU A 58 5.61 -12.58 16.69
C GLU A 58 4.92 -11.58 15.77
N ALA A 59 5.23 -10.30 15.93
CA ALA A 59 4.70 -9.23 15.08
C ALA A 59 5.08 -9.45 13.61
N TYR A 60 6.34 -9.82 13.35
CA TYR A 60 6.82 -10.17 12.02
C TYR A 60 6.09 -11.36 11.40
N LEU A 61 5.87 -12.44 12.16
CA LEU A 61 5.15 -13.62 11.68
C LEU A 61 3.70 -13.29 11.30
N ILE A 62 3.03 -12.46 12.09
CA ILE A 62 1.67 -11.97 11.77
C ILE A 62 1.70 -11.11 10.51
N LYS A 63 2.64 -10.15 10.41
CA LYS A 63 2.83 -9.35 9.18
C LYS A 63 3.12 -10.23 7.97
N ALA A 64 3.92 -11.28 8.11
CA ALA A 64 4.27 -12.19 7.01
C ALA A 64 3.02 -12.87 6.47
N ARG A 65 2.16 -13.38 7.36
CA ARG A 65 0.86 -13.92 6.96
C ARG A 65 0.00 -12.89 6.21
N ILE A 66 -0.12 -11.68 6.73
CA ILE A 66 -0.92 -10.59 6.11
C ILE A 66 -0.36 -10.25 4.72
N ALA A 67 0.95 -10.00 4.62
CA ALA A 67 1.59 -9.42 3.45
C ALA A 67 1.97 -10.44 2.37
N GLU A 68 2.10 -11.72 2.69
CA GLU A 68 2.59 -12.75 1.75
C GLU A 68 1.51 -13.77 1.40
N LEU A 69 0.53 -13.99 2.28
CA LEU A 69 -0.51 -15.00 2.08
C LEU A 69 -1.89 -14.39 1.91
N GLU A 70 -2.29 -13.47 2.79
CA GLU A 70 -3.71 -13.09 2.87
C GLU A 70 -4.09 -11.88 2.00
N PHE A 71 -3.29 -10.82 2.05
CA PHE A 71 -3.53 -9.57 1.33
C PHE A 71 -2.31 -9.09 0.51
N PRO A 72 -1.56 -9.96 -0.19
CA PRO A 72 -0.27 -9.60 -0.76
C PRO A 72 -0.33 -8.45 -1.78
N LEU A 73 -1.36 -8.44 -2.63
CA LEU A 73 -1.53 -7.40 -3.63
C LEU A 73 -1.83 -6.03 -3.00
N ILE A 74 -2.79 -5.98 -2.07
CA ILE A 74 -3.20 -4.71 -1.45
C ILE A 74 -2.14 -4.22 -0.47
N PHE A 75 -1.51 -5.10 0.31
CA PHE A 75 -0.43 -4.72 1.22
C PHE A 75 0.75 -4.12 0.45
N SER A 76 1.20 -4.78 -0.62
CA SER A 76 2.28 -4.30 -1.47
C SER A 76 1.91 -2.99 -2.19
N ALA A 77 0.71 -2.91 -2.79
CA ALA A 77 0.26 -1.70 -3.46
C ALA A 77 0.17 -0.49 -2.51
N ALA A 78 -0.40 -0.68 -1.31
CA ALA A 78 -0.52 0.36 -0.31
C ALA A 78 0.85 0.83 0.19
N THR A 79 1.75 -0.10 0.51
CA THR A 79 3.11 0.20 0.97
C THR A 79 3.89 0.98 -0.08
N ASN A 80 3.79 0.59 -1.36
CA ASN A 80 4.46 1.29 -2.46
C ASN A 80 3.83 2.66 -2.78
N ALA A 81 2.55 2.86 -2.45
CA ALA A 81 1.86 4.14 -2.66
C ALA A 81 2.18 5.18 -1.59
N VAL A 82 2.83 4.82 -0.47
CA VAL A 82 3.15 5.75 0.63
C VAL A 82 3.95 6.96 0.14
N PHE A 83 4.98 6.75 -0.68
CA PHE A 83 5.77 7.87 -1.20
C PHE A 83 4.93 8.81 -2.06
N PHE A 84 4.06 8.26 -2.90
CA PHE A 84 3.12 9.07 -3.67
C PHE A 84 2.20 9.91 -2.77
N LYS A 85 1.74 9.38 -1.62
CA LYS A 85 0.97 10.18 -0.65
C LYS A 85 1.83 11.26 0.03
N ALA A 86 3.07 10.93 0.40
CA ALA A 86 4.00 11.84 1.05
C ALA A 86 4.40 13.03 0.16
N GLU A 87 4.51 12.80 -1.15
CA GLU A 87 4.82 13.81 -2.16
C GLU A 87 3.72 14.88 -2.34
N ALA A 88 2.60 14.80 -1.60
CA ALA A 88 1.63 15.89 -1.50
C ALA A 88 2.05 17.01 -0.54
N ILE A 89 3.11 16.79 0.25
CA ILE A 89 3.69 17.78 1.15
C ILE A 89 4.81 18.54 0.41
N PRO A 90 4.78 19.88 0.35
CA PRO A 90 5.72 20.68 -0.45
C PRO A 90 7.21 20.43 -0.19
N SER A 91 7.61 20.29 1.08
CA SER A 91 9.00 19.99 1.48
C SER A 91 9.48 18.69 0.84
N ILE A 92 8.68 17.63 0.95
CA ILE A 92 8.95 16.30 0.41
C ILE A 92 8.92 16.34 -1.13
N ALA A 93 7.88 16.93 -1.73
CA ALA A 93 7.74 17.04 -3.19
C ALA A 93 8.95 17.73 -3.83
N LYS A 94 9.44 18.80 -3.22
CA LYS A 94 10.62 19.55 -3.67
C LYS A 94 11.89 18.72 -3.62
N LEU A 95 12.07 17.90 -2.58
CA LEU A 95 13.23 17.01 -2.47
C LEU A 95 13.17 15.91 -3.53
N VAL A 96 12.03 15.23 -3.65
CA VAL A 96 11.85 14.08 -4.55
C VAL A 96 11.87 14.51 -6.02
N SER A 97 11.24 15.64 -6.38
CA SER A 97 11.27 16.16 -7.76
C SER A 97 12.69 16.46 -8.22
N ARG A 98 13.52 17.10 -7.37
CA ARG A 98 14.94 17.35 -7.65
C ARG A 98 15.74 16.06 -7.82
N ALA A 99 15.50 15.07 -6.98
CA ALA A 99 16.14 13.76 -7.11
C ALA A 99 15.71 13.05 -8.41
N ALA A 100 14.42 13.10 -8.74
CA ALA A 100 13.84 12.51 -9.94
C ALA A 100 14.37 13.13 -11.25
N GLN A 101 14.64 14.44 -11.25
CA GLN A 101 15.23 15.15 -12.39
C GLN A 101 16.73 14.82 -12.59
N ARG A 102 17.43 14.44 -11.52
CA ARG A 102 18.84 14.05 -11.54
C ARG A 102 19.07 12.55 -11.71
N SER A 103 18.01 11.75 -11.59
CA SER A 103 18.07 10.30 -11.66
C SER A 103 18.38 9.85 -13.10
N THR A 104 19.48 9.10 -13.27
CA THR A 104 19.78 8.39 -14.51
C THR A 104 19.37 6.91 -14.37
N PRO A 105 19.13 6.17 -15.47
CA PRO A 105 18.75 4.74 -15.43
C PRO A 105 19.76 3.82 -14.72
N ARG A 106 20.93 4.35 -14.32
CA ARG A 106 22.09 3.61 -13.82
C ARG A 106 22.13 3.51 -12.29
N ASN A 107 21.24 4.19 -11.58
CA ASN A 107 21.12 4.06 -10.13
C ASN A 107 20.40 2.74 -9.83
N GLY A 108 21.12 1.77 -9.26
CA GLY A 108 20.58 0.46 -8.90
C GLY A 108 19.37 0.53 -7.96
N PRO A 109 18.68 -0.60 -7.72
CA PRO A 109 17.47 -0.59 -6.89
C PRO A 109 17.81 -0.07 -5.48
N GLY A 110 17.14 1.02 -5.09
CA GLY A 110 17.15 1.50 -3.71
C GLY A 110 16.57 0.44 -2.77
N ALA A 111 16.83 0.57 -1.47
CA ALA A 111 16.14 -0.26 -0.49
C ALA A 111 14.63 -0.06 -0.67
N THR A 112 13.87 -1.15 -0.77
CA THR A 112 12.42 -1.08 -0.85
C THR A 112 11.86 -0.96 0.56
N PRO A 113 10.70 -0.32 0.76
CA PRO A 113 10.07 -0.29 2.08
C PRO A 113 9.80 -1.68 2.67
N LEU A 114 9.63 -2.69 1.83
CA LEU A 114 9.45 -4.08 2.27
C LEU A 114 10.71 -4.67 2.91
N ASP A 115 11.91 -4.24 2.50
CA ASP A 115 13.18 -4.68 3.10
C ASP A 115 13.31 -4.21 4.56
N LEU A 116 12.70 -3.07 4.89
CA LEU A 116 12.67 -2.50 6.24
C LEU A 116 11.77 -3.27 7.21
N LEU A 117 10.79 -4.03 6.68
CA LEU A 117 9.91 -4.91 7.45
C LEU A 117 10.28 -6.39 7.30
N GLY A 118 11.51 -6.69 6.92
CA GLY A 118 12.03 -8.05 6.94
C GLY A 118 12.17 -8.60 8.36
N ARG A 119 12.58 -9.86 8.49
CA ARG A 119 12.64 -10.55 9.78
C ARG A 119 13.56 -9.80 10.77
N PRO A 120 13.12 -9.52 12.01
CA PRO A 120 13.93 -8.84 13.01
C PRO A 120 15.30 -9.50 13.19
N GLY A 121 16.36 -8.69 13.22
CA GLY A 121 17.74 -9.17 13.37
C GLY A 121 18.37 -9.82 12.12
N ALA A 122 17.61 -10.02 11.03
CA ALA A 122 18.18 -10.56 9.80
C ALA A 122 19.20 -9.59 9.19
N PRO A 123 20.34 -10.08 8.63
CA PRO A 123 21.36 -9.22 8.04
C PRO A 123 20.84 -8.28 6.95
N ALA A 124 19.89 -8.74 6.13
CA ALA A 124 19.27 -7.94 5.08
C ALA A 124 18.45 -6.78 5.63
N THR A 125 17.64 -7.03 6.68
CA THR A 125 16.82 -6.00 7.33
C THR A 125 17.69 -4.96 8.02
N LYS A 126 18.74 -5.40 8.74
CA LYS A 126 19.71 -4.48 9.34
C LYS A 126 20.40 -3.61 8.28
N ALA A 127 20.86 -4.21 7.17
CA ALA A 127 21.48 -3.47 6.08
C ALA A 127 20.53 -2.46 5.42
N ALA A 128 19.24 -2.77 5.32
CA ALA A 128 18.23 -1.84 4.82
C ALA A 128 18.05 -0.64 5.77
N ILE A 129 17.93 -0.89 7.08
CA ILE A 129 17.84 0.17 8.11
C ILE A 129 19.10 1.05 8.10
N ASP A 130 20.29 0.45 8.08
CA ASP A 130 21.56 1.19 8.06
C ASP A 130 21.67 2.06 6.80
N ARG A 131 21.22 1.57 5.65
CA ARG A 131 21.17 2.35 4.40
C ARG A 131 20.21 3.54 4.49
N VAL A 132 19.02 3.35 5.05
CA VAL A 132 18.06 4.45 5.22
C VAL A 132 18.60 5.49 6.21
N ASN A 133 19.19 5.05 7.32
CA ASN A 133 19.86 5.93 8.28
C ASN A 133 20.99 6.74 7.64
N TYR A 134 21.81 6.11 6.79
CA TYR A 134 22.86 6.79 6.02
C TYR A 134 22.26 7.88 5.12
N ILE A 135 21.21 7.55 4.36
CA ILE A 135 20.54 8.52 3.47
C ILE A 135 19.93 9.67 4.27
N HIS A 136 19.15 9.38 5.31
CA HIS A 136 18.53 10.38 6.18
C HIS A 136 19.59 11.27 6.85
N GLY A 137 20.75 10.72 7.22
CA GLY A 137 21.89 11.45 7.78
C GLY A 137 22.43 12.57 6.89
N PHE A 138 22.31 12.47 5.55
CA PHE A 138 22.69 13.58 4.65
C PHE A 138 21.65 14.70 4.60
N TYR A 139 20.37 14.35 4.76
CA TYR A 139 19.27 15.30 4.54
C TYR A 139 18.83 16.02 5.82
N ARG A 140 18.90 15.33 6.98
CA ARG A 140 18.47 15.85 8.27
C ARG A 140 19.24 17.10 8.73
N PRO A 141 20.59 17.14 8.70
CA PRO A 141 21.34 18.34 9.09
C PRO A 141 21.15 19.51 8.14
N SER A 142 20.76 19.22 6.89
CA SER A 142 20.57 20.25 5.85
C SER A 142 19.19 20.91 5.87
N SER A 143 18.33 20.59 6.86
CA SER A 143 16.94 21.08 6.97
C SER A 143 16.11 20.88 5.69
N LYS A 144 16.48 19.89 4.87
CA LYS A 144 15.78 19.57 3.62
C LYS A 144 14.57 18.67 3.82
N MET A 145 14.51 17.98 4.96
CA MET A 145 13.40 17.17 5.42
C MET A 145 13.38 17.27 6.95
N SER A 146 12.26 17.72 7.51
CA SER A 146 12.14 17.90 8.96
C SER A 146 11.87 16.57 9.68
N ASP A 147 12.00 16.58 11.01
CA ASP A 147 11.58 15.44 11.83
C ASP A 147 10.06 15.21 11.73
N ASP A 148 9.28 16.29 11.58
CA ASP A 148 7.84 16.21 11.31
C ASP A 148 7.58 15.57 9.92
N ASP A 149 8.35 15.89 8.87
CA ASP A 149 8.22 15.21 7.57
C ASP A 149 8.51 13.70 7.70
N LEU A 150 9.54 13.33 8.46
CA LEU A 150 9.91 11.95 8.72
C LEU A 150 8.81 11.19 9.49
N LEU A 151 8.29 11.78 10.55
CA LEU A 151 7.21 11.21 11.35
C LEU A 151 5.92 11.08 10.52
N TYR A 152 5.65 12.03 9.63
CA TYR A 152 4.52 11.96 8.70
C TYR A 152 4.67 10.81 7.71
N VAL A 153 5.85 10.62 7.10
CA VAL A 153 6.09 9.48 6.21
C VAL A 153 5.96 8.15 6.97
N LEU A 154 6.47 8.07 8.20
CA LEU A 154 6.29 6.91 9.07
C LEU A 154 4.81 6.62 9.36
N SER A 155 4.01 7.66 9.61
CA SER A 155 2.56 7.54 9.81
C SER A 155 1.86 6.90 8.61
N LEU A 156 2.22 7.32 7.40
CA LEU A 156 1.66 6.76 6.17
C LEU A 156 2.02 5.28 6.02
N PHE A 157 3.27 4.91 6.32
CA PHE A 157 3.69 3.51 6.31
C PHE A 157 2.91 2.65 7.31
N ALA A 158 2.68 3.15 8.52
CA ALA A 158 1.94 2.43 9.55
C ALA A 158 0.44 2.30 9.22
N LEU A 159 -0.16 3.34 8.65
CA LEU A 159 -1.63 3.46 8.53
C LEU A 159 -2.16 3.05 7.16
N GLU A 160 -1.45 3.32 6.07
CA GLU A 160 -1.99 3.14 4.72
C GLU A 160 -2.24 1.68 4.34
N PRO A 161 -1.36 0.71 4.66
CA PRO A 161 -1.68 -0.71 4.48
C PRO A 161 -2.95 -1.13 5.21
N ILE A 162 -3.14 -0.65 6.44
CA ILE A 162 -4.33 -0.93 7.26
C ILE A 162 -5.58 -0.35 6.60
N ARG A 163 -5.54 0.94 6.23
CA ARG A 163 -6.65 1.66 5.56
C ARG A 163 -7.02 1.02 4.23
N CYS A 164 -6.04 0.64 3.43
CA CYS A 164 -6.26 0.02 2.13
C CYS A 164 -6.84 -1.39 2.27
N ILE A 165 -6.37 -2.20 3.22
CA ILE A 165 -6.96 -3.52 3.49
C ILE A 165 -8.42 -3.36 3.94
N ASP A 166 -8.68 -2.51 4.92
CA ASP A 166 -10.05 -2.25 5.39
C ASP A 166 -11.00 -1.81 4.27
N ARG A 167 -10.52 -0.94 3.39
CA ARG A 167 -11.33 -0.39 2.28
C ARG A 167 -11.53 -1.40 1.17
N PHE A 168 -10.45 -2.01 0.70
CA PHE A 168 -10.46 -2.78 -0.54
C PHE A 168 -10.66 -4.27 -0.31
N GLU A 169 -10.32 -4.84 0.85
CA GLU A 169 -10.35 -6.29 1.10
C GLU A 169 -11.59 -6.81 1.81
N TRP A 170 -11.84 -8.10 1.60
CA TRP A 170 -13.08 -8.79 1.97
C TRP A 170 -13.34 -8.85 3.50
N ARG A 171 -12.32 -8.61 4.32
CA ARG A 171 -12.41 -8.37 5.76
C ARG A 171 -11.45 -7.26 6.20
N ARG A 172 -11.72 -6.72 7.38
CA ARG A 172 -10.83 -5.79 8.09
C ARG A 172 -9.72 -6.54 8.82
N LEU A 173 -8.62 -5.85 9.11
CA LEU A 173 -7.59 -6.37 10.02
C LEU A 173 -8.13 -6.45 11.44
N THR A 174 -7.80 -7.54 12.15
CA THR A 174 -8.15 -7.72 13.56
C THR A 174 -7.35 -6.76 14.45
N ALA A 175 -7.77 -6.58 15.71
CA ALA A 175 -7.01 -5.77 16.68
C ALA A 175 -5.59 -6.31 16.85
N LEU A 176 -5.44 -7.64 16.84
CA LEU A 176 -4.16 -8.30 16.93
C LEU A 176 -3.24 -7.98 15.73
N GLU A 177 -3.79 -8.07 14.52
CA GLU A 177 -3.03 -7.77 13.30
C GLU A 177 -2.60 -6.31 13.22
N ARG A 178 -3.44 -5.39 13.70
CA ARG A 178 -3.10 -3.96 13.83
C ARG A 178 -2.00 -3.75 14.85
N ARG A 179 -2.07 -4.42 16.00
CA ARG A 179 -1.02 -4.36 17.04
C ARG A 179 0.31 -4.84 16.48
N ALA A 180 0.33 -5.96 15.75
CA ALA A 180 1.54 -6.47 15.12
C ALA A 180 2.17 -5.46 14.15
N LEU A 181 1.38 -4.87 13.25
CA LEU A 181 1.87 -3.85 12.33
C LEU A 181 2.38 -2.62 13.09
N ALA A 182 1.65 -2.16 14.11
CA ALA A 182 2.06 -1.02 14.93
C ALA A 182 3.38 -1.30 15.68
N THR A 183 3.53 -2.49 16.27
CA THR A 183 4.75 -2.91 16.97
C THR A 183 5.97 -2.86 16.04
N LEU A 184 5.84 -3.37 14.81
CA LEU A 184 6.93 -3.34 13.83
C LEU A 184 7.26 -1.92 13.38
N TRP A 185 6.26 -1.11 13.03
CA TRP A 185 6.48 0.25 12.53
C TRP A 185 7.01 1.19 13.61
N LYS A 186 6.55 1.05 14.86
CA LYS A 186 7.09 1.79 16.00
C LYS A 186 8.58 1.49 16.19
N ALA A 187 8.93 0.20 16.29
CA ALA A 187 10.32 -0.23 16.46
C ALA A 187 11.22 0.19 15.28
N LEU A 188 10.67 0.18 14.06
CA LEU A 188 11.39 0.71 12.90
C LEU A 188 11.59 2.24 12.99
N GLY A 189 10.59 3.01 13.44
CA GLY A 189 10.73 4.44 13.68
C GLY A 189 11.85 4.76 14.68
N GLU A 190 11.92 4.00 15.77
CA GLU A 190 13.01 4.07 16.77
C GLU A 190 14.37 3.73 16.13
N ALA A 191 14.45 2.65 15.35
CA ALA A 191 15.67 2.25 14.65
C ALA A 191 16.13 3.27 13.59
N LEU A 192 15.19 4.02 13.01
CA LEU A 192 15.42 5.13 12.10
C LEU A 192 15.68 6.47 12.82
N ARG A 193 15.66 6.47 14.16
CA ARG A 193 15.89 7.64 15.02
C ARG A 193 14.92 8.78 14.74
N ILE A 194 13.67 8.47 14.41
CA ILE A 194 12.61 9.45 14.21
C ILE A 194 12.05 9.80 15.60
N PRO A 195 12.07 11.07 16.05
CA PRO A 195 11.53 11.43 17.34
C PRO A 195 10.00 11.27 17.32
N PHE A 196 9.45 10.86 18.46
CA PHE A 196 8.01 10.77 18.68
C PHE A 196 7.51 11.89 19.59
N ASP A 197 8.32 12.92 19.85
CA ASP A 197 8.06 14.09 20.70
C ASP A 197 6.79 14.88 20.35
N ARG A 198 6.26 14.69 19.14
CA ARG A 198 4.97 15.25 18.72
C ARG A 198 3.75 14.45 19.16
N LEU A 199 3.96 13.23 19.63
CA LEU A 199 2.91 12.35 20.11
C LEU A 199 2.70 12.57 21.62
N PRO A 200 1.46 12.72 22.10
CA PRO A 200 1.18 13.03 23.50
C PRO A 200 1.83 12.09 24.52
N SER A 201 1.99 10.81 24.18
CA SER A 201 2.56 9.80 25.08
C SER A 201 4.08 9.63 24.95
N ASP A 202 4.82 10.54 24.29
CA ASP A 202 6.28 10.42 24.19
C ASP A 202 6.96 10.49 25.57
N GLU A 203 6.55 11.43 26.43
CA GLU A 203 7.13 11.63 27.76
C GLU A 203 6.83 10.48 28.74
N GLU A 204 5.59 9.98 28.71
CA GLU A 204 5.13 8.87 29.56
C GLU A 204 5.53 7.50 28.98
N GLY A 205 5.86 7.45 27.69
CA GLY A 205 5.99 6.23 26.92
C GLY A 205 4.65 5.70 26.42
N PHE A 206 4.71 4.82 25.42
CA PHE A 206 3.54 4.17 24.84
C PHE A 206 3.20 2.85 25.55
N ASP A 207 3.21 2.84 26.90
CA ASP A 207 2.90 1.73 27.84
C ASP A 207 2.55 0.38 27.18
N ASP A 208 3.55 -0.40 26.74
CA ASP A 208 3.43 -1.70 26.04
C ASP A 208 2.35 -1.85 24.93
N ASP A 209 1.62 -0.78 24.59
CA ASP A 209 0.46 -0.80 23.72
C ASP A 209 0.76 -0.05 22.43
N ALA A 210 1.25 -0.81 21.46
CA ALA A 210 1.49 -0.31 20.12
C ALA A 210 0.23 0.28 19.46
N LEU A 211 -0.98 -0.08 19.92
CA LEU A 211 -2.21 0.53 19.41
C LEU A 211 -2.39 1.97 19.87
N LYS A 212 -1.95 2.33 21.08
CA LYS A 212 -1.93 3.72 21.56
C LYS A 212 -1.06 4.58 20.65
N TRP A 213 0.18 4.14 20.40
CA TRP A 213 1.10 4.79 19.46
C TRP A 213 0.48 4.96 18.07
N LEU A 214 -0.14 3.90 17.52
CA LEU A 214 -0.78 3.96 16.19
C LEU A 214 -1.93 4.97 16.15
N SER A 215 -2.72 5.06 17.23
CA SER A 215 -3.86 5.98 17.32
C SER A 215 -3.43 7.44 17.42
N GLU A 216 -2.42 7.74 18.23
CA GLU A 216 -1.83 9.09 18.34
C GLU A 216 -1.20 9.52 17.02
N LEU A 217 -0.47 8.60 16.38
CA LEU A 217 0.13 8.82 15.08
C LEU A 217 -0.92 9.08 13.98
N GLU A 218 -2.09 8.44 14.06
CA GLU A 218 -3.21 8.70 13.15
C GLU A 218 -3.81 10.09 13.31
N VAL A 219 -4.01 10.54 14.56
CA VAL A 219 -4.51 11.89 14.85
C VAL A 219 -3.50 12.93 14.38
N TRP A 220 -2.26 12.81 14.84
CA TRP A 220 -1.18 13.74 14.50
C TRP A 220 -0.92 13.79 12.99
N GLY A 221 -0.84 12.63 12.32
CA GLY A 221 -0.56 12.56 10.88
C GLY A 221 -1.67 13.19 10.02
N ARG A 222 -2.94 13.08 10.44
CA ARG A 222 -4.06 13.75 9.79
C ARG A 222 -3.96 15.27 9.91
N GLU A 223 -3.67 15.77 11.10
CA GLU A 223 -3.51 17.21 11.35
C GLU A 223 -2.27 17.78 10.64
N TYR A 224 -1.19 17.00 10.56
CA TYR A 224 -0.02 17.35 9.78
C TYR A 224 -0.36 17.49 8.30
N GLU A 225 -1.02 16.46 7.75
CA GLU A 225 -1.45 16.44 6.34
C GLU A 225 -2.37 17.61 6.01
N GLU A 226 -3.37 17.89 6.86
CA GLU A 226 -4.32 18.99 6.64
C GLU A 226 -3.65 20.36 6.63
N ARG A 227 -2.64 20.57 7.49
CA ARG A 227 -1.91 21.85 7.57
C ARG A 227 -0.90 22.05 6.44
N HIS A 228 -0.29 20.98 5.94
CA HIS A 228 0.87 21.09 5.05
C HIS A 228 0.59 20.64 3.62
N ARG A 229 -0.49 19.91 3.35
CA ARG A 229 -0.85 19.51 1.99
C ARG A 229 -1.14 20.75 1.15
N GLU A 230 -0.41 20.87 0.04
CA GLU A 230 -0.60 21.97 -0.89
C GLU A 230 -0.37 21.50 -2.33
N LYS A 231 -1.12 22.08 -3.27
CA LYS A 231 -0.86 21.88 -4.69
C LYS A 231 0.32 22.75 -5.13
N THR A 232 1.44 22.12 -5.47
CA THR A 232 2.66 22.78 -5.94
C THR A 232 3.02 22.32 -7.36
N PRO A 233 3.85 23.08 -8.11
CA PRO A 233 4.36 22.61 -9.40
C PRO A 233 5.08 21.26 -9.30
N GLU A 234 5.83 21.04 -8.22
CA GLU A 234 6.54 19.81 -7.94
C GLU A 234 5.61 18.63 -7.68
N SER A 235 4.57 18.80 -6.86
CA SER A 235 3.58 17.74 -6.61
C SER A 235 2.79 17.40 -7.87
N VAL A 236 2.41 18.39 -8.67
CA VAL A 236 1.75 18.15 -9.97
C VAL A 236 2.65 17.38 -10.93
N PHE A 237 3.93 17.75 -11.03
CA PHE A 237 4.91 17.05 -11.85
C PHE A 237 5.07 15.58 -11.42
N LEU A 238 5.18 15.32 -10.12
CA LEU A 238 5.30 13.98 -9.57
C LEU A 238 4.03 13.15 -9.79
N GLY A 239 2.85 13.75 -9.59
CA GLY A 239 1.56 13.11 -9.82
C GLY A 239 1.35 12.68 -11.27
N GLU A 240 1.68 13.56 -12.22
CA GLU A 240 1.67 13.24 -13.65
C GLU A 240 2.60 12.07 -13.98
N LYS A 241 3.85 12.11 -13.50
CA LYS A 241 4.84 11.06 -13.72
C LYS A 241 4.39 9.71 -13.13
N GLN A 242 3.77 9.72 -11.95
CA GLN A 242 3.29 8.52 -11.28
C GLN A 242 2.09 7.90 -12.01
N LEU A 243 1.11 8.72 -12.42
CA LEU A 243 -0.03 8.26 -13.21
C LEU A 243 0.43 7.62 -14.52
N ASP A 244 1.35 8.26 -15.25
CA ASP A 244 1.91 7.73 -16.49
C ASP A 244 2.67 6.42 -16.27
N ALA A 245 3.38 6.28 -15.15
CA ALA A 245 4.03 5.02 -14.79
C ALA A 245 3.00 3.90 -14.58
N TRP A 246 1.90 4.17 -13.86
CA TRP A 246 0.85 3.18 -13.60
C TRP A 246 0.09 2.77 -14.86
N VAL A 247 -0.12 3.66 -15.83
CA VAL A 247 -0.83 3.34 -17.09
C VAL A 247 0.09 3.03 -18.26
N ARG A 248 1.41 2.88 -18.04
CA ARG A 248 2.40 2.71 -19.11
C ARG A 248 2.10 1.52 -20.02
N GLY A 249 1.67 0.41 -19.43
CA GLY A 249 1.30 -0.82 -20.14
C GLY A 249 -0.04 -0.76 -20.88
N VAL A 250 -0.81 0.31 -20.71
CA VAL A 250 -2.14 0.46 -21.33
C VAL A 250 -2.00 1.04 -22.75
N PRO A 251 -2.70 0.48 -23.75
CA PRO A 251 -2.74 1.02 -25.11
C PRO A 251 -3.11 2.50 -25.14
N ARG A 252 -2.47 3.28 -26.02
CA ARG A 252 -2.58 4.77 -26.04
C ARG A 252 -4.02 5.27 -26.04
N PHE A 253 -4.90 4.64 -26.82
CA PHE A 253 -6.31 5.01 -26.95
C PHE A 253 -7.14 4.79 -25.66
N LEU A 254 -6.69 3.91 -24.75
CA LEU A 254 -7.35 3.65 -23.46
C LEU A 254 -6.74 4.43 -22.29
N ARG A 255 -5.59 5.11 -22.48
CA ARG A 255 -4.85 5.73 -21.37
C ARG A 255 -5.66 6.75 -20.59
N ARG A 256 -6.42 7.62 -21.27
CA ARG A 256 -7.27 8.61 -20.59
C ARG A 256 -8.29 7.95 -19.68
N TRP A 257 -8.93 6.88 -20.17
CA TRP A 257 -9.90 6.12 -19.39
C TRP A 257 -9.24 5.38 -18.22
N ALA A 258 -8.10 4.73 -18.45
CA ALA A 258 -7.34 4.05 -17.41
C ALA A 258 -6.87 5.02 -16.32
N ARG A 259 -6.41 6.24 -16.67
CA ARG A 259 -6.09 7.30 -15.72
C ARG A 259 -7.29 7.68 -14.87
N GLY A 260 -8.48 7.77 -15.48
CA GLY A 260 -9.75 7.96 -14.76
C GLY A 260 -10.05 6.83 -13.76
N CYS A 261 -9.87 5.56 -14.14
CA CYS A 261 -10.06 4.43 -13.23
C CYS A 261 -9.06 4.42 -12.07
N VAL A 262 -7.78 4.71 -12.34
CA VAL A 262 -6.75 4.81 -11.30
C VAL A 262 -7.05 5.97 -10.35
N ALA A 263 -7.51 7.11 -10.85
CA ALA A 263 -7.89 8.27 -10.03
C ALA A 263 -9.02 7.96 -9.03
N VAL A 264 -9.88 6.97 -9.29
CA VAL A 264 -10.90 6.52 -8.30
C VAL A 264 -10.25 5.94 -7.03
N LEU A 265 -9.09 5.31 -7.18
CA LEU A 265 -8.36 4.70 -6.05
C LEU A 265 -7.60 5.76 -5.22
N ILE A 266 -7.43 6.96 -5.76
CA ILE A 266 -6.72 8.07 -5.11
C ILE A 266 -7.73 8.94 -4.37
N GLU A 267 -7.44 9.22 -3.10
CA GLU A 267 -8.28 10.07 -2.25
C GLU A 267 -8.42 11.51 -2.80
N PRO A 268 -9.57 12.17 -2.59
CA PRO A 268 -9.84 13.47 -3.19
C PRO A 268 -8.79 14.55 -2.87
N GLY A 269 -8.35 14.65 -1.61
CA GLY A 269 -7.35 15.63 -1.19
C GLY A 269 -6.00 15.43 -1.88
N LEU A 270 -5.54 14.19 -1.99
CA LEU A 270 -4.33 13.85 -2.72
C LEU A 270 -4.46 14.14 -4.21
N ARG A 271 -5.61 13.84 -4.84
CA ARG A 271 -5.84 14.21 -6.24
C ARG A 271 -5.72 15.71 -6.47
N GLN A 272 -6.31 16.51 -5.59
CA GLN A 272 -6.24 17.97 -5.67
C GLN A 272 -4.80 18.47 -5.56
N ALA A 273 -4.05 18.00 -4.56
CA ALA A 273 -2.64 18.35 -4.35
C ALA A 273 -1.73 17.94 -5.51
N MET A 274 -2.03 16.81 -6.16
CA MET A 274 -1.28 16.27 -7.29
C MET A 274 -1.75 16.78 -8.65
N GLY A 275 -2.78 17.63 -8.71
CA GLY A 275 -3.35 18.10 -9.98
C GLY A 275 -4.04 17.00 -10.81
N ILE A 276 -4.45 15.90 -10.18
CA ILE A 276 -5.11 14.78 -10.84
C ILE A 276 -6.59 15.10 -11.04
N GLU A 277 -7.06 14.94 -12.28
CA GLU A 277 -8.46 15.17 -12.63
C GLU A 277 -9.43 14.32 -11.80
N THR A 278 -10.62 14.87 -11.54
CA THR A 278 -11.66 14.11 -10.85
C THR A 278 -12.23 13.04 -11.77
N PRO A 279 -12.29 11.76 -11.31
CA PRO A 279 -12.80 10.68 -12.14
C PRO A 279 -14.30 10.89 -12.41
N SER A 280 -14.74 10.46 -13.59
CA SER A 280 -16.16 10.50 -13.96
C SER A 280 -16.98 9.57 -13.06
N THR A 281 -18.27 9.88 -12.89
CA THR A 281 -19.20 9.03 -12.13
C THR A 281 -19.22 7.60 -12.64
N LEU A 282 -19.13 7.40 -13.96
CA LEU A 282 -19.05 6.08 -14.58
C LEU A 282 -17.80 5.31 -14.12
N ALA A 283 -16.63 5.95 -14.10
CA ALA A 283 -15.41 5.32 -13.64
C ALA A 283 -15.50 4.93 -12.15
N ILE A 284 -16.10 5.80 -11.33
CA ILE A 284 -16.34 5.54 -9.90
C ILE A 284 -17.21 4.30 -9.72
N VAL A 285 -18.39 4.28 -10.36
CA VAL A 285 -19.35 3.16 -10.25
C VAL A 285 -18.71 1.85 -10.72
N LEU A 286 -17.99 1.88 -11.85
CA LEU A 286 -17.33 0.68 -12.37
C LEU A 286 -16.28 0.13 -11.41
N VAL A 287 -15.35 0.97 -10.94
CA VAL A 287 -14.28 0.54 -10.03
C VAL A 287 -14.87 0.04 -8.71
N GLN A 288 -15.86 0.74 -8.14
CA GLN A 288 -16.55 0.30 -6.94
C GLN A 288 -17.27 -1.05 -7.12
N THR A 289 -17.89 -1.26 -8.29
CA THR A 289 -18.54 -2.53 -8.63
C THR A 289 -17.53 -3.66 -8.71
N VAL A 290 -16.42 -3.46 -9.44
CA VAL A 290 -15.34 -4.46 -9.57
C VAL A 290 -14.77 -4.82 -8.20
N VAL A 291 -14.48 -3.81 -7.36
CA VAL A 291 -13.99 -4.02 -5.99
C VAL A 291 -15.02 -4.81 -5.17
N SER A 292 -16.30 -4.44 -5.22
CA SER A 292 -17.36 -5.10 -4.44
C SER A 292 -17.57 -6.55 -4.84
N VAL A 293 -17.59 -6.84 -6.14
CA VAL A 293 -17.67 -8.20 -6.68
C VAL A 293 -16.46 -9.02 -6.24
N ARG A 294 -15.24 -8.47 -6.33
CA ARG A 294 -14.02 -9.13 -5.86
C ARG A 294 -14.08 -9.44 -4.36
N LYS A 295 -14.51 -8.49 -3.53
CA LYS A 295 -14.69 -8.68 -2.08
C LYS A 295 -15.69 -9.81 -1.80
N PHE A 296 -16.82 -9.84 -2.50
CA PHE A 296 -17.84 -10.86 -2.35
C PHE A 296 -17.32 -12.26 -2.69
N ILE A 297 -16.65 -12.41 -3.83
CA ILE A 297 -16.07 -13.69 -4.26
C ILE A 297 -15.05 -14.17 -3.23
N ARG A 298 -14.10 -13.32 -2.81
CA ARG A 298 -13.09 -13.70 -1.80
C ARG A 298 -13.71 -14.08 -0.46
N ARG A 299 -14.73 -13.35 0.00
CA ARG A 299 -15.43 -13.68 1.25
C ARG A 299 -16.11 -15.05 1.19
N ARG A 300 -16.75 -15.39 0.06
CA ARG A 300 -17.40 -16.69 -0.12
C ARG A 300 -16.38 -17.83 -0.15
N LEU A 301 -15.26 -17.63 -0.84
CA LEU A 301 -14.16 -18.59 -0.83
C LEU A 301 -13.55 -18.76 0.57
N TYR A 302 -13.54 -17.70 1.39
CA TYR A 302 -13.07 -17.78 2.77
C TYR A 302 -13.96 -18.59 3.71
N THR A 303 -15.27 -18.48 3.55
CA THR A 303 -16.24 -19.18 4.40
C THR A 303 -16.48 -20.64 4.00
N LEU A 304 -16.05 -21.06 2.80
CA LEU A 304 -16.09 -22.44 2.28
C LEU A 304 -14.76 -23.17 2.49
#